data_AF-A0A662KDQ4-F1
#
_entry.id   AF-A0A662KDQ4-F1
#
_cell.length_a   1.000
_cell.length_b   1.000
_cell.length_c   1.000
_cell.angle_alpha   90.00
_cell.angle_beta   90.00
_cell.angle_gamma   90.00
#
_symmetry.space_group_name_H-M   'P 1'
#
loop_
_entity.id
_entity.type
_entity.pdbx_description
1 polymer ?
#
loop_
_entity_poly.entity_id
_entity_poly.type
_entity_poly.pdbx_seq_one_letter_code
_entity_poly.pdbx_strand_id
1 'polypeptide(L)'
;QVLLGKYLGGIGSLFIPLLTGLLAALVVMNLSAAVSLSAPDWLAILIIFFLSLVYLSAFFLLGMTVSSLTRRSSTALIILLALWVVLTELLPNASIFVAKNMIPLPSMEKMRAERKRIEEQKDKEESKIWQAVQQRALKGKLQVLQSKNDSNERGQIFRFMSPAAAEFLKGTFKDIEPIELKYADKIARQEQSYVRQLERQRRLADLLAAPSLARPFSLLVCALAGTDVEAFKAFVGRAGQYRLEILAFIKAQLASDPYRFFSDDPVEEVQKDWPRAVKEGRISRAELIEKMKFADSDPRRLLDLSGMPRFSPPQEGVLERLSRRWGQLIILLISNVSLFLLAFSFFLRYDPR
;
A
#
# COMPACT_ATOMS: atom_id res chain seq x y z
N GLN A 1 -50.56 4.93 6.73
CA GLN A 1 -50.35 3.79 7.64
C GLN A 1 -50.06 2.48 6.90
N VAL A 2 -50.81 2.14 5.84
CA VAL A 2 -50.60 0.90 5.05
C VAL A 2 -49.20 0.76 4.44
N LEU A 3 -48.65 1.83 3.83
CA LEU A 3 -47.32 1.79 3.20
C LEU A 3 -46.20 1.51 4.20
N LEU A 4 -46.23 2.16 5.37
CA LEU A 4 -45.24 1.99 6.42
C LEU A 4 -45.27 0.55 6.98
N GLY A 5 -46.46 -0.02 7.16
CA GLY A 5 -46.63 -1.42 7.56
C GLY A 5 -46.05 -2.39 6.53
N LYS A 6 -46.30 -2.18 5.23
CA LYS A 6 -45.70 -2.98 4.15
C LYS A 6 -44.17 -2.87 4.14
N TYR A 7 -43.65 -1.65 4.34
CA TYR A 7 -42.23 -1.41 4.42
C TYR A 7 -41.57 -2.17 5.57
N LEU A 8 -42.05 -1.98 6.80
CA LEU A 8 -41.49 -2.65 7.98
C LEU A 8 -41.62 -4.18 7.91
N GLY A 9 -42.76 -4.68 7.42
CA GLY A 9 -42.96 -6.11 7.17
C GLY A 9 -41.96 -6.68 6.17
N GLY A 10 -41.75 -5.97 5.05
CA GLY A 10 -40.76 -6.36 4.03
C GLY A 10 -39.33 -6.37 4.54
N ILE A 11 -38.91 -5.34 5.26
CA ILE A 11 -37.58 -5.29 5.90
C ILE A 11 -37.42 -6.42 6.92
N GLY A 12 -38.45 -6.71 7.71
CA GLY A 12 -38.46 -7.85 8.63
C GLY A 12 -38.28 -9.20 7.93
N SER A 13 -38.93 -9.39 6.78
CA SER A 13 -38.74 -10.60 5.96
C SER A 13 -37.33 -10.72 5.36
N LEU A 14 -36.69 -9.60 5.01
CA LEU A 14 -35.32 -9.57 4.48
C LEU A 14 -34.25 -9.74 5.57
N PHE A 15 -34.57 -9.39 6.81
CA PHE A 15 -33.68 -9.55 7.95
C PHE A 15 -33.29 -11.01 8.18
N ILE A 16 -34.25 -11.93 8.08
CA ILE A 16 -34.04 -13.37 8.31
C ILE A 16 -32.97 -13.96 7.38
N PRO A 17 -33.12 -13.92 6.04
CA PRO A 17 -32.11 -14.49 5.13
C PRO A 17 -30.78 -13.76 5.22
N LEU A 18 -30.77 -12.45 5.47
CA LEU A 18 -29.52 -11.70 5.69
C LEU A 18 -28.79 -12.19 6.94
N LEU A 19 -29.51 -12.39 8.05
CA LEU A 19 -28.95 -12.92 9.29
C LEU A 19 -28.44 -14.34 9.09
N THR A 20 -29.20 -15.20 8.41
CA THR A 20 -28.75 -16.58 8.09
C THR A 20 -27.47 -16.56 7.26
N GLY A 21 -27.37 -15.70 6.24
CA GLY A 21 -26.16 -15.53 5.44
C GLY A 21 -24.96 -15.03 6.25
N LEU A 22 -25.18 -14.08 7.16
CA LEU A 22 -24.15 -13.59 8.07
C LEU A 22 -23.63 -14.70 9.00
N LEU A 23 -24.53 -15.47 9.61
CA LEU A 23 -24.17 -16.57 10.49
C LEU A 23 -23.38 -17.65 9.73
N ALA A 24 -23.78 -17.99 8.51
CA ALA A 24 -23.04 -18.91 7.66
C ALA A 24 -21.61 -18.38 7.37
N ALA A 25 -21.47 -17.10 7.03
CA ALA A 25 -20.16 -16.49 6.80
C ALA A 25 -19.28 -16.53 8.06
N LEU A 26 -19.84 -16.24 9.25
CA LEU A 26 -19.12 -16.32 10.52
C LEU A 26 -18.66 -17.73 10.86
N VAL A 27 -19.48 -18.76 10.58
CA VAL A 27 -19.08 -20.16 10.73
C VAL A 27 -17.88 -20.47 9.85
N VAL A 28 -17.92 -20.07 8.57
CA VAL A 28 -16.79 -20.27 7.64
C VAL A 28 -15.52 -19.56 8.14
N MET A 29 -15.64 -18.34 8.67
CA MET A 29 -14.50 -17.60 9.22
C MET A 29 -13.93 -18.29 10.47
N ASN A 30 -14.78 -18.83 11.34
CA ASN A 30 -14.35 -19.52 12.57
C ASN A 30 -13.64 -20.86 12.27
N LEU A 31 -14.01 -21.53 11.18
CA LEU A 31 -13.35 -22.76 10.73
C LEU A 31 -11.96 -22.51 10.12
N SER A 32 -11.64 -21.27 9.75
CA SER A 32 -10.35 -20.91 9.15
C SER A 32 -9.33 -20.51 10.22
N ALA A 33 -8.30 -21.33 10.41
CA ALA A 33 -7.19 -21.05 11.35
C ALA A 33 -6.40 -19.78 11.00
N ALA A 34 -6.56 -19.23 9.79
CA ALA A 34 -5.90 -18.01 9.35
C ALA A 34 -6.60 -16.71 9.80
N VAL A 35 -7.78 -16.79 10.41
CA VAL A 35 -8.61 -15.62 10.74
C VAL A 35 -8.73 -15.46 12.26
N SER A 36 -8.01 -14.49 12.82
CA SER A 36 -8.20 -14.05 14.20
C SER A 36 -9.03 -12.76 14.22
N LEU A 37 -10.28 -12.84 14.68
CA LEU A 37 -11.15 -11.66 14.80
C LEU A 37 -10.82 -10.89 16.10
N SER A 38 -10.42 -9.64 15.93
CA SER A 38 -10.22 -8.69 17.03
C SER A 38 -11.53 -7.98 17.41
N ALA A 39 -11.57 -7.28 18.54
CA ALA A 39 -12.74 -6.52 18.97
C ALA A 39 -13.22 -5.46 17.93
N PRO A 40 -12.33 -4.71 17.26
CA PRO A 40 -12.69 -3.85 16.12
C PRO A 40 -13.40 -4.60 14.98
N ASP A 41 -13.00 -5.84 14.68
CA ASP A 41 -13.56 -6.59 13.56
C ASP A 41 -15.03 -6.95 13.81
N TRP A 42 -15.39 -7.30 15.06
CA TRP A 42 -16.78 -7.53 15.45
C TRP A 42 -17.67 -6.29 15.27
N LEU A 43 -17.15 -5.11 15.63
CA LEU A 43 -17.87 -3.85 15.41
C LEU A 43 -18.04 -3.58 13.91
N ALA A 44 -17.00 -3.81 13.10
CA ALA A 44 -17.07 -3.66 11.65
C ALA A 44 -18.13 -4.59 11.02
N ILE A 45 -18.17 -5.86 11.44
CA ILE A 45 -19.17 -6.84 11.00
C ILE A 45 -20.59 -6.39 11.35
N LEU A 46 -20.80 -5.89 12.57
CA LEU A 46 -22.10 -5.37 13.02
C LEU A 46 -22.55 -4.18 12.16
N ILE A 47 -21.65 -3.24 11.87
CA ILE A 47 -21.96 -2.08 11.01
C ILE A 47 -22.23 -2.52 9.57
N ILE A 48 -21.45 -3.46 9.02
CA ILE A 48 -21.68 -4.04 7.67
C ILE A 48 -23.07 -4.67 7.59
N PHE A 49 -23.52 -5.38 8.63
CA PHE A 49 -24.86 -5.95 8.67
C PHE A 49 -25.96 -4.88 8.58
N PHE A 50 -25.87 -3.81 9.37
CA PHE A 50 -26.84 -2.71 9.29
C PHE A 50 -26.79 -1.96 7.95
N LEU A 51 -25.59 -1.73 7.40
CA LEU A 51 -25.44 -1.14 6.06
C LEU A 51 -26.05 -2.03 4.97
N SER A 52 -25.94 -3.35 5.11
CA SER A 52 -26.57 -4.31 4.20
C SER A 52 -28.10 -4.20 4.28
N LEU A 53 -28.66 -3.99 5.47
CA LEU A 53 -30.09 -3.76 5.65
C LEU A 53 -30.55 -2.44 4.99
N VAL A 54 -29.78 -1.36 5.14
CA VAL A 54 -30.04 -0.06 4.47
C VAL A 54 -29.93 -0.19 2.94
N TYR A 55 -28.99 -0.98 2.46
CA TYR A 55 -28.82 -1.29 1.04
C TYR A 55 -30.02 -2.07 0.49
N LEU A 56 -30.41 -3.16 1.15
CA LEU A 56 -31.57 -3.97 0.77
C LEU A 56 -32.87 -3.16 0.84
N SER A 57 -32.99 -2.28 1.83
CA SER A 57 -34.10 -1.34 1.94
C SER A 57 -34.27 -0.47 0.71
N ALA A 58 -33.16 0.05 0.14
CA ALA A 58 -33.23 0.86 -1.06
C ALA A 58 -33.78 0.07 -2.26
N PHE A 59 -33.32 -1.17 -2.46
CA PHE A 59 -33.86 -2.04 -3.52
C PHE A 59 -35.31 -2.42 -3.29
N PHE A 60 -35.71 -2.66 -2.04
CA PHE A 60 -37.09 -2.94 -1.69
C PHE A 60 -38.00 -1.73 -1.97
N LEU A 61 -37.56 -0.52 -1.62
CA LEU A 61 -38.27 0.73 -1.91
C LEU A 61 -38.37 1.01 -3.41
N LEU A 62 -37.32 0.70 -4.17
CA LEU A 62 -37.33 0.75 -5.63
C LEU A 62 -38.36 -0.24 -6.19
N GLY A 63 -38.39 -1.47 -5.66
CA GLY A 63 -39.41 -2.49 -5.92
C GLY A 63 -40.83 -1.99 -5.72
N MET A 64 -41.09 -1.41 -4.53
CA MET A 64 -42.40 -0.83 -4.19
C MET A 64 -42.77 0.35 -5.08
N THR A 65 -41.80 1.21 -5.41
CA THR A 65 -42.00 2.35 -6.30
C THR A 65 -42.48 1.84 -7.66
N VAL A 66 -41.70 0.98 -8.33
CA VAL A 66 -42.09 0.44 -9.64
C VAL A 66 -43.43 -0.30 -9.58
N SER A 67 -43.67 -1.09 -8.53
CA SER A 67 -44.93 -1.80 -8.35
C SER A 67 -46.13 -0.87 -8.26
N SER A 68 -45.97 0.32 -7.66
CA SER A 68 -47.03 1.33 -7.59
C SER A 68 -47.27 2.06 -8.93
N LEU A 69 -46.30 2.07 -9.84
CA LEU A 69 -46.45 2.64 -11.19
C LEU A 69 -47.11 1.67 -12.18
N THR A 70 -47.02 0.36 -11.94
CA THR A 70 -47.46 -0.66 -12.89
C THR A 70 -48.76 -1.34 -12.45
N ARG A 71 -49.70 -1.53 -13.38
CA ARG A 71 -50.97 -2.24 -13.11
C ARG A 71 -50.85 -3.77 -13.12
N ARG A 72 -49.83 -4.32 -13.78
CA ARG A 72 -49.62 -5.77 -13.93
C ARG A 72 -48.31 -6.19 -13.29
N SER A 73 -48.35 -7.22 -12.44
CA SER A 73 -47.18 -7.73 -11.72
C SER A 73 -46.07 -8.23 -12.65
N SER A 74 -46.41 -8.80 -13.81
CA SER A 74 -45.44 -9.25 -14.81
C SER A 74 -44.65 -8.09 -15.41
N THR A 75 -45.30 -6.97 -15.72
CA THR A 75 -44.65 -5.76 -16.22
C THR A 75 -43.73 -5.14 -15.17
N ALA A 76 -44.16 -5.10 -13.90
CA ALA A 76 -43.34 -4.64 -12.78
C ALA A 76 -42.04 -5.44 -12.67
N LEU A 77 -42.13 -6.76 -12.77
CA LEU A 77 -41.00 -7.67 -12.69
C LEU A 77 -39.99 -7.42 -13.82
N ILE A 78 -40.47 -7.27 -15.06
CA ILE A 78 -39.60 -7.00 -16.22
C ILE A 78 -38.87 -5.67 -16.06
N ILE A 79 -39.57 -4.62 -15.62
CA ILE A 79 -38.96 -3.29 -15.40
C ILE A 79 -37.93 -3.36 -14.28
N LEU A 80 -38.23 -4.05 -13.17
CA LEU A 80 -37.32 -4.19 -12.04
C LEU A 80 -36.07 -4.98 -12.42
N LEU A 81 -36.21 -6.05 -13.21
CA LEU A 81 -35.07 -6.80 -13.69
C LEU A 81 -34.17 -5.94 -14.60
N ALA A 82 -34.76 -5.17 -15.52
CA ALA A 82 -34.01 -4.26 -16.38
C ALA A 82 -33.29 -3.16 -15.57
N LEU A 83 -33.99 -2.54 -14.60
CA LEU A 83 -33.40 -1.54 -13.70
C LEU A 83 -32.28 -2.13 -12.86
N TRP A 84 -32.46 -3.34 -12.32
CA TRP A 84 -31.43 -4.02 -11.56
C TRP A 84 -30.18 -4.22 -12.41
N VAL A 85 -30.29 -4.80 -13.62
CA VAL A 85 -29.14 -4.98 -14.53
C VAL A 85 -28.47 -3.65 -14.84
N VAL A 86 -29.24 -2.60 -15.15
CA VAL A 86 -28.67 -1.29 -15.46
C VAL A 86 -27.94 -0.71 -14.25
N LEU A 87 -28.55 -0.75 -13.06
CA LEU A 87 -27.98 -0.13 -11.86
C LEU A 87 -26.79 -0.91 -11.30
N THR A 88 -26.85 -2.25 -11.24
CA THR A 88 -25.81 -3.06 -10.59
C THR A 88 -24.69 -3.49 -11.54
N GLU A 89 -24.98 -3.74 -12.81
CA GLU A 89 -24.00 -4.26 -13.78
C GLU A 89 -23.56 -3.18 -14.78
N LEU A 90 -24.50 -2.55 -15.49
CA LEU A 90 -24.15 -1.67 -16.60
C LEU A 90 -23.53 -0.35 -16.12
N LEU A 91 -24.18 0.31 -15.15
CA LEU A 91 -23.80 1.65 -14.71
C LEU A 91 -22.41 1.71 -14.06
N PRO A 92 -22.01 0.78 -13.15
CA PRO A 92 -20.66 0.80 -12.58
C PRO A 92 -19.58 0.56 -13.63
N ASN A 93 -19.80 -0.39 -14.55
CA ASN A 93 -18.84 -0.71 -15.60
C ASN A 93 -18.70 0.42 -16.63
N ALA A 94 -19.82 1.01 -17.05
CA ALA A 94 -19.84 2.18 -17.94
C ALA A 94 -19.13 3.38 -17.30
N SER A 95 -19.29 3.58 -15.98
CA SER A 95 -18.65 4.67 -15.24
C SER A 95 -17.12 4.59 -15.30
N ILE A 96 -16.55 3.39 -15.23
CA ILE A 96 -15.09 3.18 -15.38
C ILE A 96 -14.64 3.56 -16.79
N PHE A 97 -15.38 3.14 -17.82
CA PHE A 97 -15.05 3.45 -19.21
C PHE A 97 -15.11 4.97 -19.49
N VAL A 98 -16.18 5.63 -19.04
CA VAL A 98 -16.33 7.09 -19.17
C VAL A 98 -15.19 7.81 -18.44
N ALA A 99 -14.88 7.39 -17.21
CA ALA A 99 -13.78 8.00 -16.46
C ALA A 99 -12.42 7.84 -17.15
N LYS A 100 -12.16 6.66 -17.76
CA LYS A 100 -10.93 6.40 -18.52
C LYS A 100 -10.78 7.32 -19.74
N ASN A 101 -11.87 7.63 -20.42
CA ASN A 101 -11.84 8.53 -21.58
C ASN A 101 -11.69 10.00 -21.18
N MET A 102 -12.31 10.42 -20.07
CA MET A 102 -12.22 11.81 -19.60
C MET A 102 -10.88 12.14 -18.94
N ILE A 103 -10.25 11.16 -18.28
CA ILE A 103 -8.97 11.32 -17.58
C ILE A 103 -8.00 10.27 -18.15
N PRO A 104 -7.32 10.56 -19.28
CA PRO A 104 -6.38 9.62 -19.89
C PRO A 104 -5.16 9.42 -18.98
N LEU A 105 -4.82 8.16 -18.70
CA LEU A 105 -3.63 7.79 -17.95
C LEU A 105 -2.47 7.47 -18.90
N PRO A 106 -1.22 7.82 -18.53
CA PRO A 106 -0.07 7.36 -19.29
C PRO A 106 0.00 5.82 -19.25
N SER A 107 0.30 5.21 -20.39
CA SER A 107 0.48 3.75 -20.49
C SER A 107 1.57 3.26 -19.52
N MET A 108 1.41 2.05 -18.98
CA MET A 108 2.42 1.41 -18.13
C MET A 108 3.80 1.32 -18.80
N GLU A 109 3.84 1.18 -20.14
CA GLU A 109 5.10 1.20 -20.90
C GLU A 109 5.80 2.55 -20.82
N LYS A 110 5.09 3.66 -21.08
CA LYS A 110 5.65 5.01 -20.90
C LYS A 110 6.16 5.25 -19.48
N MET A 111 5.45 4.78 -18.46
CA MET A 111 5.91 4.87 -17.07
C MET A 111 7.20 4.09 -16.83
N ARG A 112 7.26 2.83 -17.28
CA ARG A 112 8.45 1.98 -17.15
C ARG A 112 9.63 2.55 -17.94
N ALA A 113 9.39 3.06 -19.14
CA ALA A 113 10.41 3.69 -19.97
C ALA A 113 10.98 4.94 -19.30
N GLU A 114 10.13 5.78 -18.73
CA GLU A 114 10.58 6.98 -18.01
C GLU A 114 11.33 6.63 -16.72
N ARG A 115 10.84 5.65 -15.95
CA ARG A 115 11.56 5.14 -14.77
C ARG A 115 12.94 4.60 -15.16
N LYS A 116 13.00 3.80 -16.22
CA LYS A 116 14.26 3.26 -16.75
C LYS A 116 15.22 4.38 -17.16
N ARG A 117 14.73 5.46 -17.79
CA ARG A 117 15.57 6.62 -18.12
C ARG A 117 16.15 7.30 -16.89
N ILE A 118 15.37 7.41 -15.80
CA ILE A 118 15.84 7.97 -14.53
C ILE A 118 16.90 7.06 -13.91
N GLU A 119 16.69 5.74 -13.94
CA GLU A 119 17.65 4.74 -13.47
C GLU A 119 18.95 4.78 -14.31
N GLU A 120 18.85 4.83 -15.65
CA GLU A 120 20.02 4.98 -16.54
C GLU A 120 20.80 6.29 -16.30
N GLN A 121 20.12 7.38 -15.94
CA GLN A 121 20.77 8.63 -15.57
C GLN A 121 21.50 8.51 -14.23
N LYS A 122 20.91 7.84 -13.24
CA LYS A 122 21.54 7.52 -11.96
C LYS A 122 22.82 6.72 -12.18
N ASP A 123 22.72 5.63 -12.92
CA ASP A 123 23.84 4.72 -13.21
C ASP A 123 24.98 5.45 -13.93
N LYS A 124 24.65 6.38 -14.86
CA LYS A 124 25.67 7.22 -15.53
C LYS A 124 26.36 8.20 -14.59
N GLU A 125 25.65 8.80 -13.64
CA GLU A 125 26.25 9.69 -12.64
C GLU A 125 27.14 8.89 -11.66
N GLU A 126 26.65 7.77 -11.16
CA GLU A 126 27.39 6.88 -10.24
C GLU A 126 28.60 6.23 -10.92
N SER A 127 28.48 5.82 -12.18
CA SER A 127 29.59 5.22 -12.93
C SER A 127 30.80 6.15 -13.03
N LYS A 128 30.62 7.48 -13.09
CA LYS A 128 31.75 8.43 -13.08
C LYS A 128 32.53 8.38 -11.77
N ILE A 129 31.84 8.23 -10.64
CA ILE A 129 32.46 8.09 -9.33
C ILE A 129 33.19 6.74 -9.24
N TRP A 130 32.52 5.66 -9.62
CA TRP A 130 33.12 4.32 -9.60
C TRP A 130 34.31 4.18 -10.55
N GLN A 131 34.32 4.87 -11.69
CA GLN A 131 35.48 4.95 -12.58
C GLN A 131 36.67 5.64 -11.89
N ALA A 132 36.43 6.71 -11.13
CA ALA A 132 37.49 7.39 -10.37
C ALA A 132 38.05 6.49 -9.24
N VAL A 133 37.18 5.72 -8.58
CA VAL A 133 37.56 4.69 -7.59
C VAL A 133 38.45 3.64 -8.25
N GLN A 134 38.02 3.08 -9.39
CA GLN A 134 38.76 2.06 -10.12
C GLN A 134 40.13 2.56 -10.57
N GLN A 135 40.24 3.79 -11.09
CA GLN A 135 41.52 4.37 -11.48
C GLN A 135 42.49 4.55 -10.31
N ARG A 136 41.98 4.93 -9.13
CA ARG A 136 42.81 5.06 -7.92
C ARG A 136 43.23 3.70 -7.36
N ALA A 137 42.36 2.69 -7.45
CA ALA A 137 42.69 1.31 -7.14
C ALA A 137 43.79 0.76 -8.07
N LEU A 138 43.68 0.97 -9.39
CA LEU A 138 44.68 0.57 -10.38
C LEU A 138 46.06 1.23 -10.15
N LYS A 139 46.08 2.46 -9.63
CA LYS A 139 47.32 3.16 -9.24
C LYS A 139 47.94 2.65 -7.93
N GLY A 140 47.43 1.54 -7.38
CA GLY A 140 47.93 0.93 -6.13
C GLY A 140 47.67 1.76 -4.87
N LYS A 141 46.83 2.80 -4.96
CA LYS A 141 46.49 3.68 -3.82
C LYS A 141 45.39 3.11 -2.93
N LEU A 142 44.58 2.19 -3.47
CA LEU A 142 43.62 1.41 -2.71
C LEU A 142 44.21 0.03 -2.45
N GLN A 143 44.77 -0.17 -1.26
CA GLN A 143 45.31 -1.47 -0.84
C GLN A 143 44.30 -2.13 0.10
N VAL A 144 43.70 -3.21 -0.40
CA VAL A 144 42.75 -4.05 0.34
C VAL A 144 43.22 -5.49 0.23
N LEU A 145 43.20 -6.22 1.35
CA LEU A 145 43.68 -7.60 1.39
C LEU A 145 42.56 -8.63 1.29
N GLN A 146 41.32 -8.24 1.63
CA GLN A 146 40.15 -9.09 1.45
C GLN A 146 38.93 -8.24 1.01
N SER A 147 38.25 -8.70 -0.04
CA SER A 147 36.95 -8.20 -0.45
C SER A 147 36.00 -9.38 -0.61
N LYS A 148 34.77 -9.22 -0.14
CA LYS A 148 33.70 -10.22 -0.23
C LYS A 148 32.46 -9.53 -0.79
N ASN A 149 31.82 -10.15 -1.76
CA ASN A 149 30.48 -9.71 -2.17
C ASN A 149 29.51 -10.00 -1.01
N ASP A 150 28.67 -9.04 -0.68
CA ASP A 150 27.53 -9.28 0.20
C ASP A 150 26.65 -10.39 -0.39
N SER A 151 25.90 -11.08 0.47
CA SER A 151 24.95 -12.16 0.19
C SER A 151 24.07 -11.98 -1.04
N ASN A 152 23.78 -10.74 -1.44
CA ASN A 152 22.95 -10.41 -2.62
C ASN A 152 23.76 -9.90 -3.84
N GLU A 153 25.09 -9.99 -3.81
CA GLU A 153 26.03 -9.49 -4.84
C GLU A 153 25.93 -7.99 -5.18
N ARG A 154 25.16 -7.24 -4.39
CA ARG A 154 24.92 -5.80 -4.60
C ARG A 154 25.84 -4.89 -3.81
N GLY A 155 26.61 -5.44 -2.87
CA GLY A 155 27.57 -4.71 -2.05
C GLY A 155 28.90 -5.46 -1.96
N GLN A 156 29.97 -4.74 -1.67
CA GLN A 156 31.27 -5.32 -1.33
C GLN A 156 31.67 -4.89 0.07
N ILE A 157 32.03 -5.88 0.89
CA ILE A 157 32.65 -5.66 2.20
C ILE A 157 34.16 -5.77 2.01
N PHE A 158 34.87 -4.73 2.39
CA PHE A 158 36.32 -4.67 2.35
C PHE A 158 36.89 -4.82 3.76
N ARG A 159 37.92 -5.67 3.90
CA ARG A 159 38.58 -5.96 5.18
C ARG A 159 40.09 -5.86 5.05
N PHE A 160 40.75 -5.60 6.17
CA PHE A 160 42.20 -5.52 6.31
C PHE A 160 42.82 -4.56 5.30
N MET A 161 42.24 -3.36 5.18
CA MET A 161 42.65 -2.33 4.24
C MET A 161 43.65 -1.34 4.85
N SER A 162 44.28 -0.50 4.03
CA SER A 162 45.05 0.63 4.56
C SER A 162 44.12 1.77 5.03
N PRO A 163 44.52 2.58 6.04
CA PRO A 163 43.73 3.73 6.48
C PRO A 163 43.43 4.72 5.35
N ALA A 164 44.37 4.87 4.41
CA ALA A 164 44.20 5.70 3.22
C ALA A 164 43.10 5.15 2.27
N ALA A 165 42.98 3.83 2.14
CA ALA A 165 41.90 3.20 1.39
C ALA A 165 40.54 3.40 2.08
N ALA A 166 40.50 3.28 3.41
CA ALA A 166 39.29 3.47 4.21
C ALA A 166 38.75 4.91 4.10
N GLU A 167 39.59 5.92 4.29
CA GLU A 167 39.19 7.33 4.17
C GLU A 167 38.77 7.68 2.73
N PHE A 168 39.41 7.10 1.72
CA PHE A 168 39.00 7.29 0.33
C PHE A 168 37.60 6.71 0.05
N LEU A 169 37.33 5.48 0.49
CA LEU A 169 36.02 4.85 0.30
C LEU A 169 34.93 5.61 1.06
N LYS A 170 35.21 6.02 2.30
CA LYS A 170 34.32 6.89 3.09
C LYS A 170 33.95 8.18 2.34
N GLY A 171 34.93 8.87 1.74
CA GLY A 171 34.67 10.03 0.90
C GLY A 171 33.81 9.69 -0.32
N THR A 172 34.08 8.55 -0.97
CA THR A 172 33.32 8.08 -2.14
C THR A 172 31.84 7.83 -1.80
N PHE A 173 31.54 7.14 -0.70
CA PHE A 173 30.16 6.88 -0.28
C PHE A 173 29.43 8.18 0.09
N LYS A 174 30.13 9.16 0.68
CA LYS A 174 29.59 10.49 0.94
C LYS A 174 29.21 11.24 -0.35
N ASP A 175 29.94 11.02 -1.44
CA ASP A 175 29.64 11.62 -2.75
C ASP A 175 28.50 10.89 -3.49
N ILE A 176 28.31 9.58 -3.25
CA ILE A 176 27.24 8.77 -3.84
C ILE A 176 25.88 9.02 -3.16
N GLU A 177 25.85 9.17 -1.83
CA GLU A 177 24.61 9.40 -1.06
C GLU A 177 23.69 10.50 -1.65
N PRO A 178 24.16 11.71 -1.99
CA PRO A 178 23.28 12.74 -2.56
C PRO A 178 22.74 12.36 -3.95
N ILE A 179 23.44 11.54 -4.73
CA ILE A 179 22.97 11.04 -6.02
C ILE A 179 21.82 10.06 -5.80
N GLU A 180 22.01 9.06 -4.93
CA GLU A 180 20.98 8.10 -4.52
C GLU A 180 19.70 8.82 -4.06
N LEU A 181 19.83 9.82 -3.17
CA LEU A 181 18.69 10.61 -2.68
C LEU A 181 18.00 11.42 -3.79
N LYS A 182 18.78 12.12 -4.63
CA LYS A 182 18.26 12.91 -5.77
C LYS A 182 17.44 12.05 -6.72
N TYR A 183 17.92 10.85 -7.06
CA TYR A 183 17.24 9.96 -8.00
C TYR A 183 16.06 9.23 -7.36
N ALA A 184 16.16 8.85 -6.08
CA ALA A 184 15.02 8.34 -5.33
C ALA A 184 13.85 9.35 -5.29
N ASP A 185 14.14 10.64 -5.07
CA ASP A 185 13.14 11.70 -5.08
C ASP A 185 12.49 11.90 -6.46
N LYS A 186 13.29 11.82 -7.54
CA LYS A 186 12.76 11.89 -8.92
C LYS A 186 11.78 10.76 -9.20
N ILE A 187 12.14 9.52 -8.87
CA ILE A 187 11.27 8.35 -9.04
C ILE A 187 9.99 8.51 -8.22
N ALA A 188 10.11 8.91 -6.95
CA ALA A 188 8.96 9.12 -6.07
C ALA A 188 8.00 10.19 -6.61
N ARG A 189 8.50 11.33 -7.10
CA ARG A 189 7.67 12.38 -7.70
C ARG A 189 6.92 11.91 -8.94
N GLN A 190 7.58 11.12 -9.80
CA GLN A 190 6.97 10.54 -10.98
C GLN A 190 5.82 9.59 -10.59
N GLU A 191 6.06 8.66 -9.67
CA GLU A 191 5.04 7.71 -9.19
C GLU A 191 3.86 8.43 -8.54
N GLN A 192 4.12 9.43 -7.69
CA GLN A 192 3.06 10.24 -7.09
C GLN A 192 2.21 10.96 -8.13
N SER A 193 2.82 11.48 -9.21
CA SER A 193 2.06 12.15 -10.26
C SER A 193 1.07 11.21 -10.95
N TYR A 194 1.47 9.96 -11.18
CA TYR A 194 0.63 8.92 -11.75
C TYR A 194 -0.50 8.52 -10.80
N VAL A 195 -0.19 8.26 -9.53
CA VAL A 195 -1.18 7.91 -8.51
C VAL A 195 -2.24 9.01 -8.38
N ARG A 196 -1.85 10.29 -8.40
CA ARG A 196 -2.80 11.42 -8.37
C ARG A 196 -3.77 11.41 -9.55
N GLN A 197 -3.32 11.07 -10.75
CA GLN A 197 -4.20 10.97 -11.92
C GLN A 197 -5.15 9.77 -11.81
N LEU A 198 -4.64 8.62 -11.36
CA LEU A 198 -5.44 7.41 -11.12
C LEU A 198 -6.53 7.66 -10.08
N GLU A 199 -6.22 8.40 -9.01
CA GLU A 199 -7.21 8.81 -8.01
C GLU A 199 -8.31 9.69 -8.58
N ARG A 200 -7.96 10.68 -9.43
CA ARG A 200 -8.97 11.54 -10.07
C ARG A 200 -9.89 10.72 -10.98
N GLN A 201 -9.32 9.82 -11.79
CA GLN A 201 -10.08 8.92 -12.64
C GLN A 201 -11.04 8.05 -11.81
N ARG A 202 -10.54 7.45 -10.73
CA ARG A 202 -11.38 6.64 -9.83
C ARG A 202 -12.49 7.46 -9.19
N ARG A 203 -12.20 8.65 -8.66
CA ARG A 203 -13.22 9.50 -8.01
C ARG A 203 -14.35 9.84 -8.99
N LEU A 204 -14.00 10.14 -10.24
CA LEU A 204 -14.99 10.36 -11.28
C LEU A 204 -15.84 9.11 -11.55
N ALA A 205 -15.22 7.93 -11.68
CA ALA A 205 -15.95 6.68 -11.84
C ALA A 205 -16.88 6.39 -10.65
N ASP A 206 -16.43 6.64 -9.42
CA ASP A 206 -17.20 6.45 -8.20
C ASP A 206 -18.41 7.41 -8.12
N LEU A 207 -18.27 8.65 -8.61
CA LEU A 207 -19.35 9.63 -8.69
C LEU A 207 -20.38 9.24 -9.76
N LEU A 208 -19.94 8.86 -10.95
CA LEU A 208 -20.83 8.41 -12.04
C LEU A 208 -21.60 7.14 -11.66
N ALA A 209 -20.97 6.25 -10.89
CA ALA A 209 -21.59 5.03 -10.41
C ALA A 209 -22.41 5.23 -9.12
N ALA A 210 -22.42 6.42 -8.51
CA ALA A 210 -23.14 6.65 -7.25
C ALA A 210 -24.64 6.26 -7.28
N PRO A 211 -25.40 6.50 -8.37
CA PRO A 211 -26.80 6.09 -8.46
C PRO A 211 -27.03 4.57 -8.44
N SER A 212 -26.01 3.74 -8.68
CA SER A 212 -26.12 2.28 -8.64
C SER A 212 -26.56 1.73 -7.28
N LEU A 213 -26.38 2.50 -6.20
CA LEU A 213 -26.50 2.09 -4.78
C LEU A 213 -25.48 1.02 -4.35
N ALA A 214 -25.17 0.07 -5.24
CA ALA A 214 -24.16 -0.96 -5.08
C ALA A 214 -22.76 -0.36 -4.92
N ARG A 215 -22.43 0.71 -5.67
CA ARG A 215 -21.11 1.34 -5.57
C ARG A 215 -20.87 2.00 -4.20
N PRO A 216 -21.74 2.91 -3.70
CA PRO A 216 -21.61 3.45 -2.33
C PRO A 216 -21.56 2.37 -1.26
N PHE A 217 -22.42 1.35 -1.34
CA PHE A 217 -22.43 0.22 -0.41
C PHE A 217 -21.10 -0.55 -0.40
N SER A 218 -20.60 -0.95 -1.58
CA SER A 218 -19.32 -1.67 -1.70
C SER A 218 -18.14 -0.88 -1.13
N LEU A 219 -18.11 0.45 -1.33
CA LEU A 219 -17.06 1.31 -0.82
C LEU A 219 -17.06 1.39 0.71
N LEU A 220 -18.25 1.40 1.33
CA LEU A 220 -18.39 1.37 2.79
C LEU A 220 -17.96 0.02 3.37
N VAL A 221 -18.38 -1.09 2.74
CA VAL A 221 -18.01 -2.44 3.18
C VAL A 221 -16.49 -2.66 3.06
N CYS A 222 -15.87 -2.29 1.94
CA CYS A 222 -14.41 -2.36 1.79
C CYS A 222 -13.68 -1.50 2.82
N ALA A 223 -14.19 -0.30 3.13
CA ALA A 223 -13.57 0.58 4.13
C ALA A 223 -13.65 -0.03 5.53
N LEU A 224 -14.80 -0.57 5.93
CA LEU A 224 -14.97 -1.25 7.21
C LEU A 224 -14.08 -2.50 7.32
N ALA A 225 -13.98 -3.28 6.23
CA ALA A 225 -13.10 -4.43 6.13
C ALA A 225 -11.60 -4.06 6.08
N GLY A 226 -11.23 -2.79 5.93
CA GLY A 226 -9.84 -2.36 5.79
C GLY A 226 -9.18 -2.80 4.47
N THR A 227 -9.97 -3.14 3.45
CA THR A 227 -9.52 -3.61 2.13
C THR A 227 -9.70 -2.54 1.06
N ASP A 228 -10.04 -1.31 1.44
CA ASP A 228 -10.14 -0.21 0.52
C ASP A 228 -8.77 0.42 0.21
N VAL A 229 -8.73 1.23 -0.84
CA VAL A 229 -7.47 1.85 -1.28
C VAL A 229 -6.94 2.86 -0.27
N GLU A 230 -7.78 3.48 0.57
CA GLU A 230 -7.25 4.40 1.60
C GLU A 230 -6.47 3.62 2.66
N ALA A 231 -6.94 2.43 3.08
CA ALA A 231 -6.15 1.54 3.93
C ALA A 231 -4.82 1.13 3.26
N PHE A 232 -4.84 0.81 1.96
CA PHE A 232 -3.61 0.54 1.20
C PHE A 232 -2.65 1.74 1.18
N LYS A 233 -3.16 2.96 0.95
CA LYS A 233 -2.34 4.18 0.97
C LYS A 233 -1.78 4.46 2.35
N ALA A 234 -2.56 4.27 3.41
CA ALA A 234 -2.10 4.43 4.79
C ALA A 234 -0.95 3.46 5.08
N PHE A 235 -1.05 2.21 4.62
CA PHE A 235 0.02 1.22 4.71
C PHE A 235 1.27 1.68 3.96
N VAL A 236 1.14 2.08 2.69
CA VAL A 236 2.28 2.58 1.88
C VAL A 236 2.91 3.82 2.51
N GLY A 237 2.10 4.74 3.04
CA GLY A 237 2.55 5.93 3.75
C GLY A 237 3.34 5.57 5.02
N ARG A 238 2.83 4.66 5.84
CA ARG A 238 3.52 4.14 7.03
C ARG A 238 4.82 3.42 6.66
N ALA A 239 4.84 2.64 5.59
CA ALA A 239 6.05 1.99 5.07
C ALA A 239 7.09 3.02 4.61
N GLY A 240 6.65 4.11 3.98
CA GLY A 240 7.51 5.25 3.64
C GLY A 240 8.11 5.93 4.86
N GLN A 241 7.31 6.19 5.90
CA GLN A 241 7.81 6.72 7.18
C GLN A 241 8.78 5.76 7.85
N TYR A 242 8.48 4.47 7.85
CA TYR A 242 9.34 3.43 8.40
C TYR A 242 10.70 3.37 7.68
N ARG A 243 10.72 3.55 6.35
CA ARG A 243 11.97 3.70 5.61
C ARG A 243 12.79 4.89 6.12
N LEU A 244 12.16 6.03 6.42
CA LEU A 244 12.86 7.19 6.99
C LEU A 244 13.38 6.90 8.40
N GLU A 245 12.62 6.19 9.23
CA GLU A 245 13.07 5.73 10.56
C GLU A 245 14.31 4.82 10.45
N ILE A 246 14.30 3.86 9.51
CA ILE A 246 15.46 3.01 9.23
C ILE A 246 16.66 3.85 8.75
N LEU A 247 16.45 4.78 7.81
CA LEU A 247 17.53 5.63 7.32
C LEU A 247 18.12 6.49 8.43
N ALA A 248 17.29 7.02 9.34
CA ALA A 248 17.75 7.75 10.50
C ALA A 248 18.55 6.87 11.47
N PHE A 249 18.08 5.64 11.73
CA PHE A 249 18.79 4.65 12.53
C PHE A 249 20.16 4.30 11.92
N ILE A 250 20.20 4.00 10.62
CA ILE A 250 21.44 3.69 9.89
C ILE A 250 22.41 4.88 10.02
N LYS A 251 21.96 6.11 9.74
CA LYS A 251 22.78 7.32 9.87
C LYS A 251 23.34 7.53 11.29
N ALA A 252 22.55 7.25 12.32
CA ALA A 252 23.00 7.34 13.71
C ALA A 252 24.10 6.29 14.02
N GLN A 253 23.92 5.04 13.58
CA GLN A 253 24.93 3.99 13.73
C GLN A 253 26.25 4.32 13.01
N LEU A 254 26.14 4.95 11.85
CA LEU A 254 27.30 5.38 11.05
C LEU A 254 28.01 6.61 11.61
N ALA A 255 27.35 7.39 12.47
CA ALA A 255 28.02 8.49 13.15
C ALA A 255 29.09 7.98 14.13
N SER A 256 28.82 6.85 14.80
CA SER A 256 29.79 6.16 15.66
C SER A 256 30.83 5.35 14.90
N ASP A 257 30.45 4.74 13.77
CA ASP A 257 31.36 3.95 12.92
C ASP A 257 31.14 4.27 11.43
N PRO A 258 31.89 5.24 10.86
CA PRO A 258 31.67 5.70 9.49
C PRO A 258 32.14 4.70 8.42
N TYR A 259 32.88 3.65 8.79
CA TYR A 259 33.37 2.63 7.85
C TYR A 259 32.34 1.53 7.61
N ARG A 260 31.31 1.44 8.46
CA ARG A 260 30.31 0.37 8.47
C ARG A 260 29.51 0.21 7.17
N PHE A 261 29.50 1.24 6.32
CA PHE A 261 28.89 1.17 4.98
C PHE A 261 29.57 0.17 4.03
N PHE A 262 30.87 -0.07 4.21
CA PHE A 262 31.68 -0.84 3.25
C PHE A 262 32.74 -1.73 3.91
N SER A 263 32.85 -1.70 5.24
CA SER A 263 33.70 -2.58 6.01
C SER A 263 32.97 -3.02 7.26
N ASP A 264 33.17 -4.27 7.66
CA ASP A 264 32.74 -4.78 8.96
C ASP A 264 33.89 -4.87 9.97
N ASP A 265 35.10 -4.44 9.59
CA ASP A 265 36.23 -4.31 10.51
C ASP A 265 35.90 -3.27 11.60
N PRO A 266 36.18 -3.57 12.89
CA PRO A 266 36.15 -2.56 13.93
C PRO A 266 37.05 -1.37 13.61
N VAL A 267 36.74 -0.18 14.13
CA VAL A 267 37.50 1.06 13.86
C VAL A 267 39.00 0.88 14.14
N GLU A 268 39.37 0.13 15.18
CA GLU A 268 40.78 -0.14 15.53
C GLU A 268 41.47 -1.03 14.48
N GLU A 269 40.72 -1.90 13.82
CA GLU A 269 41.23 -2.75 12.73
C GLU A 269 41.40 -1.96 11.43
N VAL A 270 40.50 -1.01 11.15
CA VAL A 270 40.60 -0.11 9.99
C VAL A 270 41.82 0.83 10.08
N GLN A 271 42.19 1.23 11.31
CA GLN A 271 43.36 2.07 11.55
C GLN A 271 44.70 1.33 11.40
N LYS A 272 44.69 0.00 11.41
CA LYS A 272 45.90 -0.81 11.19
C LYS A 272 46.18 -0.88 9.70
N ASP A 273 47.35 -0.39 9.29
CA ASP A 273 47.83 -0.52 7.91
C ASP A 273 48.32 -1.95 7.65
N TRP A 274 47.38 -2.88 7.48
CA TRP A 274 47.63 -4.29 7.21
C TRP A 274 48.49 -4.52 5.96
N PRO A 275 48.24 -3.84 4.82
CA PRO A 275 49.09 -3.97 3.64
C PRO A 275 50.56 -3.62 3.93
N ARG A 276 50.80 -2.56 4.69
CA ARG A 276 52.16 -2.17 5.11
C ARG A 276 52.77 -3.15 6.10
N ALA A 277 52.00 -3.64 7.06
CA ALA A 277 52.47 -4.63 8.04
C ALA A 277 52.95 -5.93 7.38
N VAL A 278 52.24 -6.41 6.34
CA VAL A 278 52.67 -7.57 5.53
C VAL A 278 53.95 -7.24 4.76
N LYS A 279 54.02 -6.05 4.13
CA LYS A 279 55.18 -5.63 3.34
C LYS A 279 56.45 -5.47 4.18
N GLU A 280 56.31 -4.99 5.40
CA GLU A 280 57.41 -4.78 6.36
C GLU A 280 57.72 -6.05 7.17
N GLY A 281 57.05 -7.18 6.91
CA GLY A 281 57.30 -8.45 7.58
C GLY A 281 56.89 -8.50 9.06
N ARG A 282 56.07 -7.55 9.53
CA ARG A 282 55.57 -7.50 10.92
C ARG A 282 54.54 -8.58 11.22
N ILE A 283 53.88 -9.10 10.18
CA ILE A 283 52.97 -10.24 10.26
C ILE A 283 53.24 -11.17 9.08
N SER A 284 53.23 -12.48 9.33
CA SER A 284 53.39 -13.45 8.27
C SER A 284 52.12 -13.55 7.41
N ARG A 285 52.26 -13.94 6.15
CA ARG A 285 51.10 -14.14 5.26
C ARG A 285 50.18 -15.27 5.75
N ALA A 286 50.74 -16.30 6.39
CA ALA A 286 49.99 -17.42 6.95
C ALA A 286 49.10 -16.98 8.13
N GLU A 287 49.66 -16.20 9.05
CA GLU A 287 48.95 -15.64 10.21
C GLU A 287 47.82 -14.69 9.79
N LEU A 288 48.06 -13.86 8.77
CA LEU A 288 47.00 -13.02 8.21
C LEU A 288 45.86 -13.83 7.58
N ILE A 289 46.17 -14.89 6.84
CA ILE A 289 45.17 -15.79 6.24
C ILE A 289 44.33 -16.46 7.34
N GLU A 290 44.95 -16.87 8.44
CA GLU A 290 44.24 -17.45 9.58
C GLU A 290 43.29 -16.43 10.20
N LYS A 291 43.76 -15.19 10.42
CA LYS A 291 42.90 -14.10 10.91
C LYS A 291 41.71 -13.82 9.98
N MET A 292 41.92 -13.86 8.67
CA MET A 292 40.86 -13.68 7.66
C MET A 292 39.82 -14.81 7.69
N LYS A 293 40.22 -16.05 8.02
CA LYS A 293 39.30 -17.20 8.11
C LYS A 293 38.34 -17.04 9.29
N PHE A 294 38.83 -16.55 10.42
CA PHE A 294 38.02 -16.36 11.64
C PHE A 294 37.28 -15.02 11.69
N ALA A 295 37.50 -14.13 10.71
CA ALA A 295 36.82 -12.84 10.65
C ALA A 295 35.30 -12.98 10.69
N ASP A 296 34.70 -13.88 9.91
CA ASP A 296 33.23 -14.06 9.86
C ASP A 296 32.63 -14.48 11.23
N SER A 297 33.44 -15.00 12.15
CA SER A 297 33.03 -15.43 13.49
C SER A 297 33.28 -14.39 14.59
N ASP A 298 33.92 -13.24 14.28
CA ASP A 298 34.18 -12.17 15.26
C ASP A 298 32.88 -11.41 15.59
N PRO A 299 32.37 -11.45 16.84
CA PRO A 299 31.13 -10.78 17.21
C PRO A 299 31.18 -9.26 17.00
N ARG A 300 32.36 -8.64 17.06
CA ARG A 300 32.53 -7.19 16.83
C ARG A 300 32.28 -6.79 15.38
N ARG A 301 32.26 -7.76 14.46
CA ARG A 301 31.92 -7.56 13.06
C ARG A 301 30.45 -7.80 12.76
N LEU A 302 29.62 -8.11 13.76
CA LEU A 302 28.17 -8.20 13.58
C LEU A 302 27.53 -6.81 13.74
N LEU A 303 26.45 -6.56 12.99
CA LEU A 303 25.67 -5.33 13.16
C LEU A 303 24.85 -5.41 14.46
N ASP A 304 24.93 -4.36 15.27
CA ASP A 304 23.99 -4.19 16.39
C ASP A 304 22.64 -3.70 15.85
N LEU A 305 21.62 -4.56 15.95
CA LEU A 305 20.25 -4.27 15.54
C LEU A 305 19.31 -4.06 16.72
N SER A 306 19.83 -3.98 17.95
CA SER A 306 19.03 -3.87 19.18
C SER A 306 18.10 -2.64 19.17
N GLY A 307 18.56 -1.52 18.61
CA GLY A 307 17.80 -0.28 18.45
C GLY A 307 17.04 -0.16 17.13
N MET A 308 17.00 -1.20 16.29
CA MET A 308 16.36 -1.13 14.98
C MET A 308 14.85 -0.90 15.13
N PRO A 309 14.27 0.14 14.49
CA PRO A 309 12.85 0.38 14.56
C PRO A 309 12.09 -0.82 13.99
N ARG A 310 10.97 -1.18 14.63
CA ARG A 310 10.10 -2.27 14.16
C ARG A 310 8.92 -1.70 13.40
N PHE A 311 8.65 -2.26 12.23
CA PHE A 311 7.47 -1.87 11.47
C PHE A 311 6.21 -2.23 12.26
N SER A 312 5.31 -1.25 12.38
CA SER A 312 3.97 -1.46 12.91
C SER A 312 2.98 -1.01 11.84
N PRO A 313 2.06 -1.89 11.39
CA PRO A 313 1.06 -1.53 10.41
C PRO A 313 0.14 -0.44 10.98
N PRO A 314 -0.43 0.42 10.12
CA PRO A 314 -1.36 1.44 10.58
C PRO A 314 -2.58 0.79 11.23
N GLN A 315 -2.87 1.18 12.47
CA GLN A 315 -4.06 0.77 13.19
C GLN A 315 -5.11 1.88 13.10
N GLU A 316 -6.06 1.73 12.19
CA GLU A 316 -7.17 2.66 12.04
C GLU A 316 -8.42 2.10 12.72
N GLY A 317 -9.07 2.93 13.52
CA GLY A 317 -10.33 2.58 14.19
C GLY A 317 -11.48 2.45 13.20
N VAL A 318 -12.46 1.59 13.52
CA VAL A 318 -13.62 1.32 12.65
C VAL A 318 -14.39 2.59 12.31
N LEU A 319 -14.60 3.46 13.31
CA LEU A 319 -15.32 4.73 13.12
C LEU A 319 -14.53 5.71 12.23
N GLU A 320 -13.20 5.67 12.28
CA GLU A 320 -12.35 6.50 11.41
C GLU A 320 -12.42 6.02 9.96
N ARG A 321 -12.40 4.69 9.74
CA ARG A 321 -12.60 4.11 8.41
C ARG A 321 -13.96 4.49 7.82
N LEU A 322 -15.00 4.46 8.65
CA LEU A 322 -16.35 4.85 8.26
C LEU A 322 -16.46 6.36 8.00
N SER A 323 -15.87 7.20 8.85
CA SER A 323 -15.95 8.65 8.72
C SER A 323 -15.32 9.13 7.42
N ARG A 324 -14.24 8.51 6.93
CA ARG A 324 -13.66 8.82 5.60
C ARG A 324 -14.63 8.60 4.43
N ARG A 325 -15.67 7.81 4.63
CA ARG A 325 -16.69 7.46 3.63
C ARG A 325 -18.07 8.05 3.94
N TRP A 326 -18.13 9.12 4.75
CA TRP A 326 -19.40 9.77 5.12
C TRP A 326 -20.23 10.18 3.90
N GLY A 327 -19.59 10.60 2.82
CA GLY A 327 -20.29 10.96 1.57
C GLY A 327 -21.05 9.77 0.96
N GLN A 328 -20.45 8.58 0.95
CA GLN A 328 -21.12 7.36 0.46
C GLN A 328 -22.27 6.94 1.37
N LEU A 329 -22.09 7.08 2.70
CA LEU A 329 -23.15 6.82 3.67
C LEU A 329 -24.35 7.75 3.45
N ILE A 330 -24.11 9.04 3.26
CA ILE A 330 -25.15 10.03 2.98
C ILE A 330 -25.86 9.72 1.67
N ILE A 331 -25.13 9.38 0.60
CA ILE A 331 -25.75 8.99 -0.68
C ILE A 331 -26.70 7.81 -0.48
N LEU A 332 -26.30 6.79 0.27
CA LEU A 332 -27.14 5.61 0.51
C LEU A 332 -28.39 5.95 1.34
N LEU A 333 -28.25 6.78 2.38
CA LEU A 333 -29.36 7.23 3.23
C LEU A 333 -30.33 8.14 2.49
N ILE A 334 -29.82 9.14 1.76
CA ILE A 334 -30.63 10.04 0.94
C ILE A 334 -31.38 9.24 -0.12
N SER A 335 -30.72 8.28 -0.78
CA SER A 335 -31.38 7.43 -1.78
C SER A 335 -32.56 6.65 -1.18
N ASN A 336 -32.42 6.11 0.03
CA ASN A 336 -33.52 5.47 0.74
C ASN A 336 -34.67 6.45 1.01
N VAL A 337 -34.38 7.64 1.54
CA VAL A 337 -35.40 8.65 1.82
C VAL A 337 -36.11 9.09 0.54
N SER A 338 -35.36 9.37 -0.53
CA SER A 338 -35.91 9.75 -1.82
C SER A 338 -36.80 8.66 -2.42
N LEU A 339 -36.37 7.39 -2.40
CA LEU A 339 -37.18 6.27 -2.88
C LEU A 339 -38.44 6.06 -2.04
N PHE A 340 -38.36 6.25 -0.72
CA PHE A 340 -39.53 6.20 0.15
C PHE A 340 -40.54 7.30 -0.17
N LEU A 341 -40.08 8.55 -0.35
CA LEU A 341 -40.94 9.68 -0.73
C LEU A 341 -41.56 9.48 -2.11
N LEU A 342 -40.81 8.95 -3.07
CA LEU A 342 -41.33 8.60 -4.40
C LEU A 342 -42.41 7.52 -4.30
N ALA A 343 -42.13 6.40 -3.62
CA ALA A 343 -43.12 5.34 -3.39
C ALA A 343 -44.38 5.87 -2.72
N PHE A 344 -44.25 6.75 -1.73
CA PHE A 344 -45.37 7.38 -1.05
C PHE A 344 -46.18 8.30 -1.97
N SER A 345 -45.52 9.14 -2.78
CA SER A 345 -46.18 10.03 -3.72
C SER A 345 -46.98 9.25 -4.78
N PHE A 346 -46.41 8.17 -5.32
CA PHE A 346 -47.12 7.33 -6.29
C PHE A 346 -48.26 6.55 -5.65
N PHE A 347 -48.09 6.07 -4.42
CA PHE A 347 -49.16 5.40 -3.67
C PHE A 347 -50.36 6.33 -3.44
N LEU A 348 -50.15 7.62 -3.15
CA LEU A 348 -51.24 8.59 -2.99
C LEU A 348 -52.00 8.88 -4.30
N ARG A 349 -51.34 8.75 -5.45
CA ARG A 349 -51.94 8.93 -6.78
C ARG A 349 -52.62 7.65 -7.30
N TYR A 350 -52.45 6.53 -6.62
CA TYR A 350 -53.01 5.25 -7.00
C TYR A 350 -54.49 5.20 -6.60
N ASP A 351 -55.39 5.40 -7.57
CA ASP A 351 -56.84 5.28 -7.37
C ASP A 351 -57.22 3.78 -7.37
N PRO A 352 -57.76 3.22 -6.27
CA PRO A 352 -58.01 1.78 -6.12
C PRO A 352 -59.23 1.25 -6.90
N ARG A 353 -59.73 1.99 -7.90
CA ARG A 353 -60.94 1.64 -8.66
C ARG A 353 -60.70 0.61 -9.75
#